data_AF-A0A6M2CY49-F1
#
_entry.id   AF-A0A6M2CY49-F1
#
_cell.length_a   1.000
_cell.length_b   1.000
_cell.length_c   1.000
_cell.angle_alpha   90.00
_cell.angle_beta   90.00
_cell.angle_gamma   90.00
#
_symmetry.space_group_name_H-M   'P 1'
#
loop_
_entity.id
_entity.type
_entity.pdbx_description
1 polymer ?
#
loop_
_entity_poly.entity_id
_entity_poly.type
_entity_poly.pdbx_seq_one_letter_code
_entity_poly.pdbx_strand_id
1 'polypeptide(L)'
;MLDPTRNYTYDVMRNIFREVIEVFKDRYIHLGMDEVYYSCWESSPEIAEFMKEHGFRTVSQLEQYYVQRTLANVRELGAKYMVWQDPIGNNVNAADDTLVVIWKGGPRYKYATPWQTHARTIARKGYQMVVSACWYLNHI
;
A
#
# COMPACT_ATOMS: atom_id res chain seq x y z
N MET A 1 -12.86 -1.98 -4.90
CA MET A 1 -11.53 -1.33 -4.88
C MET A 1 -11.59 -0.07 -5.70
N LEU A 2 -10.76 0.94 -5.41
CA LEU A 2 -10.60 2.09 -6.31
C LEU A 2 -10.11 1.60 -7.68
N ASP A 3 -10.49 2.30 -8.75
CA ASP A 3 -10.04 1.98 -10.11
C ASP A 3 -8.71 2.70 -10.40
N PRO A 4 -7.57 1.97 -10.45
CA PRO A 4 -6.25 2.54 -10.64
C PRO A 4 -5.98 2.99 -12.08
N THR A 5 -6.87 2.67 -13.03
CA THR A 5 -6.70 2.97 -14.46
C THR A 5 -7.24 4.35 -14.83
N ARG A 6 -8.03 4.97 -13.96
CA ARG A 6 -8.65 6.28 -14.19
C ARG A 6 -7.82 7.40 -13.56
N ASN A 7 -7.40 8.37 -14.37
CA ASN A 7 -6.72 9.58 -13.86
C ASN A 7 -7.57 10.32 -12.80
N TYR A 8 -8.88 10.37 -13.03
CA TYR A 8 -9.84 10.97 -12.10
C TYR A 8 -9.73 10.41 -10.66
N THR A 9 -9.45 9.11 -10.50
CA THR A 9 -9.23 8.51 -9.17
C THR A 9 -8.10 9.21 -8.43
N TYR A 10 -6.99 9.49 -9.11
CA TYR A 10 -5.84 10.15 -8.50
C TYR A 10 -6.12 11.63 -8.19
N ASP A 11 -6.89 12.32 -9.03
CA ASP A 11 -7.27 13.72 -8.78
C ASP A 11 -8.15 13.86 -7.54
N VAL A 12 -9.16 13.00 -7.42
CA VAL A 12 -10.05 12.95 -6.25
C VAL A 12 -9.24 12.63 -4.99
N MET A 13 -8.43 11.57 -5.02
CA MET A 13 -7.64 11.17 -3.86
C MET A 13 -6.61 12.24 -3.48
N ARG A 14 -5.97 12.91 -4.44
CA ARG A 14 -5.04 14.02 -4.18
C ARG A 14 -5.73 15.19 -3.47
N ASN A 15 -6.97 15.52 -3.86
CA ASN A 15 -7.74 16.57 -3.19
C ASN A 15 -8.09 16.18 -1.74
N ILE A 16 -8.49 14.92 -1.51
CA ILE A 16 -8.75 14.39 -0.17
C ILE A 16 -7.48 14.44 0.67
N PHE A 17 -6.34 13.98 0.15
CA PHE A 17 -5.07 14.01 0.88
C PHE A 17 -4.64 15.43 1.22
N ARG A 18 -4.84 16.40 0.31
CA ARG A 18 -4.54 17.81 0.59
C ARG A 18 -5.34 18.29 1.80
N GLU A 19 -6.64 18.06 1.83
CA GLU A 19 -7.50 18.45 2.96
C GLU A 19 -7.06 17.78 4.27
N VAL A 20 -6.78 16.47 4.22
CA VAL A 20 -6.28 15.72 5.38
C VAL A 20 -4.97 16.31 5.90
N ILE A 21 -4.01 16.60 5.01
CA ILE A 21 -2.70 17.18 5.39
C ILE A 21 -2.86 18.61 5.95
N GLU A 22 -3.82 19.38 5.47
CA GLU A 22 -4.13 20.72 6.01
C GLU A 22 -4.75 20.65 7.42
N VAL A 23 -5.55 19.62 7.70
CA VAL A 23 -6.21 19.41 9.00
C VAL A 23 -5.27 18.81 10.05
N PHE A 24 -4.49 17.78 9.68
CA PHE A 24 -3.63 17.05 10.60
C PHE A 24 -2.20 17.58 10.56
N LYS A 25 -1.68 18.01 11.70
CA LYS A 25 -0.34 18.64 11.82
C LYS A 25 0.83 17.67 11.78
N ASP A 26 0.58 16.36 11.76
CA ASP A 26 1.66 15.37 11.67
C ASP A 26 2.28 15.37 10.27
N ARG A 27 3.54 14.94 10.17
CA ARG A 27 4.21 14.84 8.88
C ARG A 27 3.84 13.57 8.12
N TYR A 28 3.32 12.53 8.80
CA TYR A 28 2.96 11.27 8.20
C TYR A 28 1.45 11.14 7.99
N ILE A 29 1.08 10.61 6.82
CA ILE A 29 -0.25 10.08 6.54
C ILE A 29 -0.18 8.57 6.35
N HIS A 30 -1.10 7.82 6.98
CA HIS A 30 -1.24 6.39 6.75
C HIS A 30 -2.18 6.13 5.57
N LEU A 31 -1.66 5.51 4.52
CA LEU A 31 -2.38 5.30 3.25
C LEU A 31 -3.07 3.93 3.17
N GLY A 32 -2.85 3.07 4.16
CA GLY A 32 -3.47 1.75 4.23
C GLY A 32 -2.79 0.79 3.27
N MET A 33 -3.48 0.49 2.17
CA MET A 33 -3.05 -0.45 1.11
C MET A 33 -2.95 -1.91 1.57
N ASP A 34 -3.72 -2.31 2.58
CA ASP A 34 -3.88 -3.70 3.01
C ASP A 34 -5.01 -4.41 2.26
N GLU A 35 -4.92 -5.74 2.20
CA GLU A 35 -5.99 -6.66 1.77
C GLU A 35 -6.66 -6.30 0.44
N VAL A 36 -5.86 -5.78 -0.50
CA VAL A 36 -6.33 -5.42 -1.84
C VAL A 36 -6.93 -6.66 -2.54
N TYR A 37 -8.23 -6.60 -2.84
CA TYR A 37 -8.95 -7.71 -3.46
C TYR A 37 -8.81 -7.69 -4.98
N TYR A 38 -7.83 -8.41 -5.52
CA TYR A 38 -7.49 -8.43 -6.94
C TYR A 38 -8.59 -8.94 -7.87
N SER A 39 -9.45 -9.86 -7.43
CA SER A 39 -10.46 -10.45 -8.31
C SER A 39 -11.45 -9.41 -8.86
N CYS A 40 -11.66 -8.31 -8.12
CA CYS A 40 -12.45 -7.17 -8.61
C CYS A 40 -11.78 -6.48 -9.83
N TRP A 41 -10.46 -6.39 -9.84
CA TRP A 41 -9.71 -5.82 -10.97
C TRP A 41 -9.61 -6.81 -12.14
N GLU A 42 -9.35 -8.08 -11.85
CA GLU A 42 -9.23 -9.15 -12.85
C GLU A 42 -10.52 -9.39 -13.64
N SER A 43 -11.67 -9.17 -13.01
CA SER A 43 -12.99 -9.33 -13.64
C SER A 43 -13.44 -8.14 -14.49
N SER A 44 -12.70 -7.03 -14.47
CA SER A 44 -13.06 -5.83 -15.24
C SER A 44 -12.43 -5.84 -16.64
N PRO A 45 -13.23 -5.81 -17.72
CA PRO A 45 -12.70 -5.76 -19.09
C PRO A 45 -11.88 -4.50 -19.37
N GLU A 46 -12.27 -3.36 -18.79
CA GLU A 46 -11.59 -2.08 -18.97
C GLU A 46 -10.19 -2.11 -18.33
N ILE A 47 -10.09 -2.72 -17.14
CA ILE A 47 -8.80 -2.89 -16.45
C ILE A 47 -7.93 -3.89 -17.19
N ALA A 48 -8.51 -4.96 -17.72
CA ALA A 48 -7.78 -5.94 -18.52
C ALA A 48 -7.16 -5.31 -19.77
N GLU A 49 -7.90 -4.45 -20.49
CA GLU A 49 -7.34 -3.74 -21.66
C GLU A 49 -6.27 -2.73 -21.24
N PHE A 50 -6.48 -1.98 -20.16
CA PHE A 50 -5.46 -1.07 -19.64
C PHE A 50 -4.16 -1.81 -19.28
N MET A 51 -4.26 -2.96 -18.61
CA MET A 51 -3.11 -3.80 -18.29
C MET A 51 -2.37 -4.26 -19.54
N LYS A 52 -3.10 -4.66 -20.59
CA LYS A 52 -2.52 -5.07 -21.87
C LYS A 52 -1.81 -3.91 -22.59
N GLU A 53 -2.43 -2.72 -22.63
CA GLU A 53 -1.84 -1.51 -23.21
C GLU A 53 -0.55 -1.08 -22.50
N HIS A 54 -0.50 -1.26 -21.18
CA HIS A 54 0.66 -0.90 -20.35
C HIS A 54 1.67 -2.06 -20.19
N GLY A 55 1.42 -3.22 -20.81
CA GLY A 55 2.30 -4.39 -20.74
C GLY A 55 2.35 -5.06 -19.35
N PHE A 56 1.35 -4.84 -18.51
CA PHE A 56 1.22 -5.47 -17.20
C PHE A 56 0.75 -6.92 -17.36
N ARG A 57 1.59 -7.85 -16.90
CA ARG A 57 1.37 -9.30 -16.94
C ARG A 57 0.67 -9.82 -15.68
N THR A 58 0.80 -9.11 -14.55
CA THR A 58 0.21 -9.49 -13.27
C THR A 58 -0.53 -8.31 -12.64
N VAL A 59 -1.55 -8.61 -11.84
CA VAL A 59 -2.32 -7.59 -11.12
C VAL A 59 -1.45 -6.85 -10.09
N SER A 60 -0.41 -7.47 -9.55
CA SER A 60 0.58 -6.80 -8.71
C SER A 60 1.34 -5.68 -9.43
N GLN A 61 1.50 -5.75 -10.76
CA GLN A 61 2.06 -4.62 -11.52
C GLN A 61 1.07 -3.46 -11.65
N LEU A 62 -0.23 -3.75 -11.67
CA LEU A 62 -1.27 -2.71 -11.58
C LEU A 62 -1.31 -2.10 -10.17
N GLU A 63 -1.15 -2.90 -9.12
CA GLU A 63 -0.97 -2.39 -7.75
C GLU A 63 0.30 -1.53 -7.66
N GLN A 64 1.41 -1.97 -8.23
CA GLN A 64 2.66 -1.20 -8.30
C GLN A 64 2.46 0.18 -8.92
N TYR A 65 1.71 0.24 -10.02
CA TYR A 65 1.34 1.48 -10.69
C TYR A 65 0.53 2.40 -9.78
N TYR A 66 -0.51 1.86 -9.13
CA TYR A 66 -1.35 2.61 -8.19
C TYR A 66 -0.57 3.15 -6.98
N VAL A 67 0.24 2.30 -6.35
CA VAL A 67 1.04 2.65 -5.18
C VAL A 67 2.01 3.77 -5.53
N GLN A 68 2.80 3.65 -6.60
CA GLN A 68 3.77 4.68 -6.97
C GLN A 68 3.12 6.03 -7.26
N ARG A 69 2.01 6.05 -8.00
CA ARG A 69 1.29 7.30 -8.29
C ARG A 69 0.71 7.92 -7.02
N THR A 70 0.17 7.11 -6.11
CA THR A 70 -0.39 7.57 -4.84
C THR A 70 0.70 8.17 -3.93
N LEU A 71 1.84 7.49 -3.78
CA LEU A 71 2.97 7.98 -2.99
C LEU A 71 3.54 9.28 -3.58
N ALA A 72 3.68 9.36 -4.90
CA ALA A 72 4.14 10.57 -5.58
C ALA A 72 3.21 11.77 -5.30
N ASN A 73 1.89 11.58 -5.43
CA ASN A 73 0.90 12.62 -5.13
C ASN A 73 1.02 13.14 -3.69
N VAL A 74 1.16 12.24 -2.72
CA VAL A 74 1.28 12.61 -1.30
C VAL A 74 2.61 13.33 -1.03
N ARG A 75 3.70 12.87 -1.66
CA ARG A 75 5.02 13.52 -1.57
C ARG A 75 4.98 14.96 -2.10
N GLU A 76 4.33 15.18 -3.23
CA GLU A 76 4.16 16.50 -3.84
C GLU A 76 3.34 17.46 -2.96
N LEU A 77 2.48 16.92 -2.10
CA LEU A 77 1.75 17.69 -1.09
C LEU A 77 2.60 18.00 0.16
N GLY A 78 3.85 17.52 0.22
CA GLY A 78 4.79 17.80 1.31
C GLY A 78 4.67 16.89 2.52
N ALA A 79 3.85 15.83 2.44
CA ALA A 79 3.71 14.84 3.51
C ALA A 79 4.58 13.60 3.28
N LYS A 80 4.97 12.97 4.38
CA LYS A 80 5.52 11.61 4.42
C LYS A 80 4.39 10.59 4.49
N TYR A 81 4.67 9.35 4.11
CA TYR A 81 3.67 8.30 4.05
C TYR A 81 4.09 7.06 4.83
N MET A 82 3.08 6.38 5.34
CA MET A 82 3.18 5.02 5.85
C MET A 82 2.12 4.12 5.22
N VAL A 83 2.47 2.85 5.04
CA VAL A 83 1.61 1.83 4.41
C VAL A 83 1.69 0.54 5.21
N TRP A 84 0.68 -0.31 5.10
CA TRP A 84 0.78 -1.67 5.61
C TRP A 84 1.81 -2.48 4.81
N GLN A 85 2.22 -3.63 5.36
CA GLN A 85 3.22 -4.50 4.72
C GLN A 85 2.79 -5.13 3.39
N ASP A 86 1.49 -5.11 3.06
CA ASP A 86 0.88 -5.85 1.96
C ASP A 86 1.48 -5.52 0.58
N PRO A 87 1.69 -4.25 0.18
CA PRO A 87 2.34 -3.96 -1.09
C PRO A 87 3.73 -4.62 -1.19
N ILE A 88 4.54 -4.54 -0.12
CA ILE A 88 5.87 -5.17 -0.10
C ILE A 88 5.76 -6.69 -0.21
N GLY A 89 4.76 -7.30 0.42
CA GLY A 89 4.45 -8.73 0.34
C GLY A 89 3.96 -9.17 -1.05
N ASN A 90 3.27 -8.28 -1.77
CA ASN A 90 2.75 -8.50 -3.12
C ASN A 90 3.80 -8.25 -4.22
N ASN A 91 5.07 -8.10 -3.84
CA ASN A 91 6.18 -7.75 -4.72
C ASN A 91 6.03 -6.36 -5.39
N VAL A 92 5.33 -5.44 -4.73
CA VAL A 92 5.32 -4.02 -5.05
C VAL A 92 6.48 -3.33 -4.33
N ASN A 93 7.18 -2.45 -5.04
CA ASN A 93 8.20 -1.58 -4.49
C ASN A 93 7.57 -0.22 -4.20
N ALA A 94 7.48 0.12 -2.92
CA ALA A 94 7.15 1.46 -2.47
C ALA A 94 8.39 2.37 -2.62
N ALA A 95 8.21 3.69 -2.53
CA ALA A 95 9.32 4.63 -2.52
C ALA A 95 10.25 4.40 -1.32
N ASP A 96 11.56 4.61 -1.47
CA ASP A 96 12.57 4.21 -0.48
C ASP A 96 12.37 4.85 0.92
N ASP A 97 11.74 6.02 0.97
CA ASP A 97 11.41 6.76 2.19
C ASP A 97 10.08 6.34 2.84
N THR A 98 9.44 5.27 2.35
CA THR A 98 8.20 4.72 2.90
C THR A 98 8.43 4.06 4.25
N LEU A 99 7.60 4.39 5.23
CA LEU A 99 7.51 3.66 6.49
C LEU A 99 6.50 2.51 6.36
N VAL A 100 6.94 1.27 6.62
CA VAL A 100 6.11 0.08 6.44
C VAL A 100 5.62 -0.48 7.78
N VAL A 101 4.32 -0.70 7.92
CA VAL A 101 3.70 -1.20 9.14
C VAL A 101 3.40 -2.70 9.03
N ILE A 102 4.00 -3.51 9.91
CA ILE A 102 3.93 -4.96 9.93
C ILE A 102 2.81 -5.40 10.87
N TRP A 103 1.74 -5.95 10.29
CA TRP A 103 0.53 -6.33 11.03
C TRP A 103 0.20 -7.83 10.97
N LYS A 104 0.80 -8.59 10.03
CA LYS A 104 0.59 -10.03 9.88
C LYS A 104 1.65 -10.84 10.60
N GLY A 105 1.34 -12.10 10.90
CA GLY A 105 2.29 -13.05 11.49
C GLY A 105 2.41 -12.98 13.01
N GLY A 106 1.41 -12.41 13.68
CA GLY A 106 1.27 -12.46 15.13
C GLY A 106 0.93 -13.85 15.67
N PRO A 107 1.00 -14.06 17.00
CA PRO A 107 0.86 -15.38 17.64
C PRO A 107 -0.44 -16.12 17.34
N ARG A 108 -1.51 -15.38 17.01
CA ARG A 108 -2.83 -15.92 16.70
C ARG A 108 -2.86 -16.72 15.38
N TYR A 109 -1.98 -16.40 14.43
CA TYR A 109 -2.00 -17.00 13.10
C TYR A 109 -0.94 -18.10 12.98
N LYS A 110 -1.22 -19.26 13.59
CA LYS A 110 -0.29 -20.41 13.70
C LYS A 110 0.36 -20.85 12.38
N TYR A 111 -0.34 -20.68 11.25
CA TYR A 111 0.12 -21.07 9.92
C TYR A 111 0.57 -19.89 9.05
N ALA A 112 0.48 -18.66 9.54
CA ALA A 112 0.98 -17.50 8.81
C ALA A 112 2.50 -17.42 8.92
N THR A 113 3.11 -16.83 7.90
CA THR A 113 4.50 -16.38 7.95
C THR A 113 4.71 -15.51 9.20
N PRO A 114 5.68 -15.82 10.07
CA PRO A 114 5.93 -15.04 11.29
C PRO A 114 6.28 -13.59 10.97
N TRP A 115 5.86 -12.65 11.81
CA TRP A 115 6.11 -11.22 11.62
C TRP A 115 7.62 -10.89 11.49
N GLN A 116 8.49 -11.67 12.14
CA GLN A 116 9.94 -11.52 12.03
C GLN A 116 10.46 -11.78 10.61
N THR A 117 9.81 -12.69 9.87
CA THR A 117 10.14 -12.95 8.47
C THR A 117 9.76 -11.75 7.60
N HIS A 118 8.60 -11.14 7.83
CA HIS A 118 8.21 -9.90 7.18
C HIS A 118 9.18 -8.76 7.52
N ALA A 119 9.56 -8.60 8.79
CA ALA A 119 10.53 -7.60 9.24
C ALA A 119 11.90 -7.76 8.56
N ARG A 120 12.40 -8.99 8.45
CA ARG A 120 13.67 -9.26 7.73
C ARG A 120 13.58 -8.89 6.25
N THR A 121 12.46 -9.19 5.59
CA THR A 121 12.25 -8.82 4.18
C THR A 121 12.23 -7.32 4.00
N ILE A 122 11.49 -6.60 4.85
CA ILE A 122 11.37 -5.13 4.81
C ILE A 122 12.72 -4.48 5.11
N ALA A 123 13.46 -4.96 6.13
CA ALA A 123 14.79 -4.47 6.48
C ALA A 123 15.79 -4.66 5.35
N ARG A 124 15.78 -5.81 4.67
CA ARG A 124 16.65 -6.09 3.51
C ARG A 124 16.38 -5.17 2.32
N LYS A 125 15.14 -4.70 2.17
CA LYS A 125 14.78 -3.70 1.16
C LYS A 125 15.12 -2.27 1.59
N GLY A 126 15.57 -2.04 2.82
CA GLY A 126 16.04 -0.74 3.31
C GLY A 126 14.95 0.16 3.90
N TYR A 127 13.71 -0.31 4.01
CA TYR A 127 12.61 0.51 4.54
C TYR A 127 12.66 0.65 6.06
N GLN A 128 12.18 1.80 6.55
CA GLN A 128 11.82 1.97 7.96
C GLN A 128 10.56 1.15 8.26
N MET A 129 10.40 0.68 9.50
CA MET A 129 9.25 -0.15 9.86
C MET A 129 8.70 0.12 11.26
N VAL A 130 7.40 -0.17 11.41
CA VAL A 130 6.70 -0.26 12.70
C VAL A 130 6.07 -1.65 12.79
N VAL A 131 6.10 -2.26 13.97
CA VAL A 131 5.49 -3.59 14.20
C VAL A 131 4.22 -3.43 15.02
N SER A 132 3.10 -3.94 14.52
CA SER A 132 1.81 -4.05 15.22
C SER A 132 1.30 -5.48 15.35
N ALA A 133 1.89 -6.44 14.63
CA ALA A 133 1.40 -7.81 14.46
C ALA A 133 1.10 -8.57 15.77
N CYS A 134 1.81 -8.28 16.86
CA CYS A 134 1.60 -8.92 18.16
C CYS A 134 0.60 -8.19 19.07
N TRP A 135 0.09 -7.03 18.65
CA TRP A 135 -0.64 -6.09 19.50
C TRP A 135 -2.03 -5.74 18.96
N TYR A 136 -2.73 -6.74 18.43
CA TYR A 136 -4.15 -6.62 18.09
C TYR A 136 -5.00 -6.70 19.37
N LEU A 137 -5.18 -5.57 20.05
CA LEU A 137 -5.92 -5.50 21.33
C LEU A 137 -7.41 -5.84 21.18
N ASN A 138 -7.97 -5.74 19.98
CA ASN A 138 -9.33 -6.17 19.64
C ASN A 138 -9.53 -7.71 19.67
N HIS A 139 -8.49 -8.46 20.05
CA HIS A 139 -8.47 -9.92 20.12
C HIS A 139 -8.11 -10.46 21.51
N ILE A 140 -8.07 -9.59 22.52
CA ILE A 140 -7.87 -9.93 23.93
C ILE A 140 -9.22 -10.21 24.59
#